data_AF-A0A971YV66-F1
#
_entry.id   AF-A0A971YV66-F1
#
_cell.length_a   1.000
_cell.length_b   1.000
_cell.length_c   1.000
_cell.angle_alpha   90.00
_cell.angle_beta   90.00
_cell.angle_gamma   90.00
#
_symmetry.space_group_name_H-M   'P 1'
#
loop_
_entity.id
_entity.type
_entity.pdbx_description
1 polymer ?
#
loop_
_entity_poly.entity_id
_entity_poly.type
_entity_poly.pdbx_seq_one_letter_code
_entity_poly.pdbx_strand_id
1 'polypeptide(L)'
;MSTKKMVLAAFFLALALYLPFITVQIPQLGSILLPMHYPVLLCGFVCGSGMGLLVGFVAPLLRSFLFSAPPFPIAAVPMAFELAAYGLLTGLLYKMLPKRPSSIYVSLIAAMVGGRIVWGAVRYVMLLTGTAFSWEIFISSVLLGSLPGIMLQIVLIPLLVMALQRAGLMENA
;
A
#
# COMPACT_ATOMS: atom_id res chain seq x y z
N MET A 1 18.97 -0.28 -14.91
CA MET A 1 17.50 -0.42 -14.72
C MET A 1 16.94 -1.19 -15.91
N SER A 2 16.32 -2.35 -15.69
CA SER A 2 15.72 -3.12 -16.80
C SER A 2 14.37 -2.49 -17.15
N THR A 3 14.16 -2.13 -18.42
CA THR A 3 12.91 -1.52 -18.95
C THR A 3 11.65 -2.27 -18.50
N LYS A 4 11.74 -3.60 -18.35
CA LYS A 4 10.66 -4.45 -17.82
C LYS A 4 10.16 -4.02 -16.43
N LYS A 5 11.05 -3.63 -15.51
CA LYS A 5 10.68 -3.18 -14.15
C LYS A 5 9.95 -1.83 -14.17
N MET A 6 10.30 -0.97 -15.13
CA MET A 6 9.67 0.34 -15.28
C MET A 6 8.25 0.21 -15.83
N VAL A 7 8.06 -0.67 -16.83
CA VAL A 7 6.74 -0.98 -17.37
C VAL A 7 5.84 -1.64 -16.31
N LEU A 8 6.36 -2.60 -15.55
CA LEU A 8 5.62 -3.23 -14.46
C LEU A 8 5.22 -2.24 -13.36
N ALA A 9 6.13 -1.35 -12.95
CA ALA A 9 5.82 -0.32 -11.96
C ALA A 9 4.75 0.66 -12.47
N ALA A 10 4.80 1.07 -13.74
CA ALA A 10 3.76 1.89 -14.35
C ALA A 10 2.42 1.16 -14.43
N PHE A 11 2.43 -0.14 -14.71
CA PHE A 11 1.23 -0.98 -14.70
C PHE A 11 0.61 -1.09 -13.30
N PHE A 12 1.42 -1.32 -12.25
CA PHE A 12 0.92 -1.35 -10.87
C PHE A 12 0.42 0.02 -10.41
N LEU A 13 1.07 1.11 -10.84
CA LEU A 13 0.59 2.47 -10.59
C LEU A 13 -0.78 2.69 -11.25
N ALA A 14 -0.94 2.30 -12.53
CA ALA A 14 -2.23 2.38 -13.21
C ALA A 14 -3.31 1.54 -12.51
N LEU A 15 -2.98 0.33 -12.06
CA LEU A 15 -3.87 -0.50 -11.24
C LEU A 15 -4.25 0.18 -9.93
N ALA A 16 -3.30 0.82 -9.24
CA ALA A 16 -3.58 1.55 -7.99
C ALA A 16 -4.54 2.72 -8.21
N LEU A 17 -4.49 3.37 -9.38
CA LEU A 17 -5.44 4.42 -9.75
C LEU A 17 -6.81 3.83 -10.13
N TYR A 18 -6.83 2.70 -10.84
CA TYR A 18 -8.06 2.13 -11.38
C TYR A 18 -8.85 1.31 -10.34
N LEU A 19 -8.22 0.44 -9.56
CA LEU A 19 -8.90 -0.46 -8.61
C LEU A 19 -9.94 0.24 -7.72
N PRO A 20 -9.63 1.42 -7.16
CA PRO A 20 -10.59 2.04 -6.26
C PRO A 20 -11.81 2.64 -6.97
N PHE A 21 -11.82 2.77 -8.31
CA PHE A 21 -13.06 3.06 -9.08
C PHE A 21 -14.09 1.95 -8.95
N ILE A 22 -13.66 0.69 -8.89
CA ILE A 22 -14.56 -0.46 -8.73
C ILE A 22 -15.26 -0.38 -7.36
N THR A 23 -14.61 0.22 -6.36
CA THR A 23 -15.17 0.43 -5.03
C THR A 23 -15.90 1.78 -4.84
N VAL A 24 -15.91 2.68 -5.83
CA VAL A 24 -16.62 3.98 -5.72
C VAL A 24 -18.12 3.79 -5.55
N GLN A 25 -18.69 2.72 -6.11
CA GLN A 25 -20.12 2.41 -5.97
C GLN A 25 -20.54 2.16 -4.52
N ILE A 26 -19.61 1.77 -3.64
CA ILE A 26 -19.88 1.51 -2.21
C ILE A 26 -18.73 2.14 -1.38
N PRO A 27 -18.84 3.43 -1.00
CA PRO A 27 -17.79 4.18 -0.29
C PRO A 27 -17.32 3.53 1.02
N GLN A 28 -18.24 2.81 1.69
CA GLN A 28 -17.95 2.02 2.89
C GLN A 28 -16.99 0.87 2.57
N LEU A 29 -17.17 0.16 1.45
CA LEU A 29 -16.25 -0.89 1.02
C LEU A 29 -14.90 -0.33 0.59
N GLY A 30 -14.83 0.84 -0.04
CA GLY A 30 -13.55 1.46 -0.42
C GLY A 30 -12.68 1.83 0.79
N SER A 31 -13.32 2.27 1.88
CA SER A 31 -12.66 2.62 3.15
C SER A 31 -12.17 1.38 3.92
N ILE A 32 -12.89 0.27 3.77
CA ILE A 32 -12.62 -1.01 4.45
C ILE A 32 -11.61 -1.86 3.68
N LEU A 33 -11.71 -1.89 2.35
CA LEU A 33 -10.90 -2.77 1.48
C LEU A 33 -9.54 -2.16 1.13
N LEU A 34 -9.33 -0.86 1.33
CA LEU A 34 -8.05 -0.18 1.03
C LEU A 34 -7.45 -0.60 -0.34
N PRO A 35 -8.23 -0.54 -1.45
CA PRO A 35 -7.91 -1.15 -2.73
C PRO A 35 -6.59 -0.70 -3.36
N MET A 36 -6.06 0.47 -2.97
CA MET A 36 -4.74 0.95 -3.44
C MET A 36 -3.55 0.20 -2.82
N HIS A 37 -3.73 -0.46 -1.69
CA HIS A 37 -2.63 -1.10 -0.95
C HIS A 37 -2.16 -2.38 -1.64
N TYR A 38 -3.08 -3.15 -2.24
CA TYR A 38 -2.75 -4.39 -2.95
C TYR A 38 -1.76 -4.16 -4.10
N PRO A 39 -2.03 -3.28 -5.09
CA PRO A 39 -1.10 -3.08 -6.21
C PRO A 39 0.24 -2.52 -5.76
N VAL A 40 0.30 -1.70 -4.71
CA VAL A 40 1.56 -1.17 -4.17
C VAL A 40 2.38 -2.24 -3.45
N LEU A 41 1.76 -3.06 -2.61
CA LEU A 41 2.42 -4.18 -1.94
C LEU A 41 2.97 -5.18 -2.97
N LEU A 42 2.18 -5.51 -4.00
CA LEU A 42 2.62 -6.35 -5.12
C LEU A 42 3.77 -5.70 -5.91
N CYS A 43 3.71 -4.39 -6.15
CA CYS A 43 4.81 -3.67 -6.79
C CYS A 43 6.10 -3.74 -5.96
N GLY A 44 6.02 -3.71 -4.63
CA GLY A 44 7.19 -3.90 -3.76
C GLY A 44 7.81 -5.30 -3.93
N PHE A 45 6.99 -6.35 -3.93
CA PHE A 45 7.44 -7.73 -4.15
C PHE A 45 8.02 -7.97 -5.55
N VAL A 46 7.43 -7.38 -6.60
CA VAL A 46 7.79 -7.66 -8.00
C VAL A 46 8.89 -6.72 -8.52
N CYS A 47 8.78 -5.41 -8.25
CA CYS A 47 9.68 -4.40 -8.79
C CYS A 47 10.83 -4.04 -7.82
N GLY A 48 10.73 -4.44 -6.55
CA GLY A 48 11.70 -4.18 -5.49
C GLY A 48 11.45 -2.88 -4.73
N SER A 49 12.23 -2.64 -3.67
CA SER A 49 12.00 -1.56 -2.70
C SER A 49 12.00 -0.16 -3.31
N GLY A 50 12.91 0.15 -4.23
CA GLY A 50 13.02 1.49 -4.83
C GLY A 50 11.82 1.86 -5.70
N MET A 51 11.34 0.93 -6.54
CA MET A 51 10.17 1.17 -7.39
C MET A 51 8.87 1.07 -6.59
N GLY A 52 8.79 0.15 -5.62
CA GLY A 52 7.66 0.04 -4.70
C GLY A 52 7.45 1.31 -3.87
N LEU A 53 8.54 1.91 -3.35
CA LEU A 53 8.48 3.19 -2.65
C LEU A 53 7.93 4.29 -3.56
N LEU A 54 8.52 4.45 -4.75
CA LEU A 54 8.13 5.49 -5.71
C LEU A 54 6.65 5.37 -6.08
N VAL A 55 6.20 4.17 -6.46
CA VAL A 55 4.79 3.93 -6.81
C VAL A 55 3.88 4.15 -5.61
N GLY A 56 4.27 3.70 -4.41
CA GLY A 56 3.51 3.89 -3.18
C GLY A 56 3.35 5.35 -2.77
N PHE A 57 4.37 6.18 -2.98
CA PHE A 57 4.33 7.61 -2.69
C PHE A 57 3.50 8.37 -3.73
N VAL A 58 3.71 8.08 -5.02
CA VAL A 58 3.10 8.84 -6.11
C VAL A 58 1.63 8.48 -6.31
N ALA A 59 1.24 7.20 -6.16
CA ALA A 59 -0.12 6.75 -6.45
C ALA A 59 -1.22 7.53 -5.70
N PRO A 60 -1.19 7.68 -4.36
CA PRO A 60 -2.23 8.41 -3.64
C PRO A 60 -2.22 9.92 -3.92
N LEU A 61 -1.05 10.53 -4.14
CA LEU A 61 -0.94 11.94 -4.51
C LEU A 61 -1.53 12.21 -5.89
N LEU A 62 -1.16 11.39 -6.87
CA LEU A 62 -1.64 11.51 -8.24
C LEU A 62 -3.16 11.28 -8.32
N ARG A 63 -3.68 10.29 -7.57
CA ARG A 63 -5.12 10.06 -7.47
C ARG A 63 -5.85 11.25 -6.84
N SER A 64 -5.29 11.79 -5.75
CA SER A 64 -5.88 12.95 -5.08
C SER A 64 -5.94 14.18 -5.98
N PHE A 65 -4.93 14.37 -6.84
CA PHE A 65 -4.90 15.46 -7.82
C PHE A 65 -5.89 15.25 -8.97
N LEU A 66 -5.99 14.01 -9.49
CA LEU A 66 -6.85 13.70 -10.64
C LEU A 66 -8.34 13.59 -10.28
N PHE A 67 -8.66 13.05 -9.10
CA PHE A 67 -10.03 12.65 -8.76
C PHE A 67 -10.56 13.29 -7.49
N SER A 68 -9.80 14.19 -6.84
CA SER A 68 -10.16 14.83 -5.56
C SER A 68 -10.48 13.87 -4.40
N ALA A 69 -10.19 12.58 -4.58
CA ALA A 69 -10.43 11.50 -3.63
C ALA A 69 -9.21 10.55 -3.64
N PRO A 70 -8.55 10.33 -2.49
CA PRO A 70 -8.90 10.75 -1.13
C PRO A 70 -8.67 12.25 -0.86
N PRO A 71 -9.31 12.85 0.17
CA PRO A 71 -9.20 14.28 0.47
C PRO A 71 -7.75 14.72 0.72
N PHE A 72 -7.29 15.71 -0.04
CA PHE A 72 -6.03 16.41 0.21
C PHE A 72 -6.24 17.53 1.23
N PRO A 73 -5.32 17.77 2.19
CA PRO A 73 -4.12 17.01 2.52
C PRO A 73 -4.35 15.89 3.56
N ILE A 74 -5.51 15.87 4.21
CA ILE A 74 -5.78 15.15 5.47
C ILE A 74 -5.64 13.62 5.33
N ALA A 75 -6.02 13.04 4.19
CA ALA A 75 -5.94 11.60 3.96
C ALA A 75 -4.84 11.21 2.96
N ALA A 76 -4.63 12.03 1.93
CA ALA A 76 -3.68 11.73 0.87
C ALA A 76 -2.22 11.73 1.35
N VAL A 77 -1.83 12.65 2.23
CA VAL A 77 -0.45 12.77 2.72
C VAL A 77 -0.07 11.59 3.62
N PRO A 78 -0.84 11.22 4.68
CA PRO A 78 -0.55 10.03 5.46
C PRO A 78 -0.54 8.74 4.63
N MET A 79 -1.45 8.60 3.67
CA MET A 79 -1.46 7.44 2.76
C MET A 79 -0.21 7.39 1.88
N ALA A 80 0.28 8.51 1.35
CA ALA A 80 1.50 8.53 0.54
C ALA A 80 2.70 7.96 1.30
N PHE A 81 2.89 8.38 2.55
CA PHE A 81 3.96 7.86 3.38
C PHE A 81 3.73 6.40 3.83
N GLU A 82 2.48 6.04 4.15
CA GLU A 82 2.11 4.65 4.49
C GLU A 82 2.40 3.68 3.35
N LEU A 83 1.91 3.98 2.14
CA LEU A 83 2.08 3.14 0.97
C LEU A 83 3.53 3.14 0.48
N ALA A 84 4.26 4.25 0.62
CA ALA A 84 5.70 4.28 0.37
C ALA A 84 6.46 3.33 1.33
N ALA A 85 6.11 3.34 2.62
CA ALA A 85 6.68 2.43 3.60
C ALA A 85 6.33 0.96 3.29
N TYR A 86 5.09 0.68 2.87
CA TYR A 86 4.69 -0.66 2.43
C TYR A 86 5.50 -1.15 1.23
N GLY A 87 5.63 -0.34 0.19
CA GLY A 87 6.40 -0.68 -1.01
C GLY A 87 7.89 -0.87 -0.72
N LEU A 88 8.47 -0.05 0.18
CA LEU A 88 9.85 -0.20 0.63
C LEU A 88 10.05 -1.47 1.46
N LEU A 89 9.22 -1.69 2.48
CA LEU A 89 9.37 -2.80 3.43
C LEU A 89 9.16 -4.14 2.73
N THR A 90 8.10 -4.28 1.93
CA THR A 90 7.87 -5.52 1.17
C THR A 90 9.01 -5.82 0.21
N GLY A 91 9.50 -4.81 -0.54
CA GLY A 91 10.61 -5.01 -1.46
C GLY A 91 11.95 -5.26 -0.80
N LEU A 92 12.21 -4.69 0.38
CA LEU A 92 13.46 -4.89 1.12
C LEU A 92 13.48 -6.23 1.85
N LEU A 93 12.42 -6.54 2.60
CA LEU A 93 12.29 -7.79 3.36
C LEU A 93 12.26 -9.00 2.42
N TYR A 94 11.56 -8.90 1.28
CA TYR A 94 11.54 -10.00 0.31
C TYR A 94 12.91 -10.27 -0.32
N LYS A 95 13.76 -9.25 -0.47
CA LYS A 95 15.14 -9.41 -0.95
C LYS A 95 16.07 -9.99 0.12
N MET A 96 15.84 -9.64 1.40
CA MET A 96 16.68 -10.06 2.52
C MET A 96 16.30 -11.46 3.06
N LEU A 97 15.04 -11.87 2.95
CA LEU A 97 14.57 -13.14 3.48
C LEU A 97 14.67 -14.28 2.45
N PRO A 98 14.75 -15.55 2.90
CA PRO A 98 14.71 -16.70 2.01
C PRO A 98 13.41 -16.74 1.21
N LYS A 99 13.46 -17.06 -0.10
CA LYS A 99 12.32 -17.15 -1.05
C LYS A 99 11.35 -18.31 -0.74
N ARG A 100 10.89 -18.41 0.51
CA ARG A 100 9.92 -19.38 1.03
C ARG A 100 8.56 -18.69 1.19
N PRO A 101 7.45 -19.45 1.09
CA PRO A 101 6.11 -18.89 1.29
C PRO A 101 5.94 -18.24 2.67
N SER A 102 6.61 -18.75 3.71
CA SER A 102 6.61 -18.15 5.05
C SER A 102 7.24 -16.75 5.10
N SER A 103 8.24 -16.46 4.27
CA SER A 103 8.86 -15.14 4.19
C SER A 103 7.91 -14.10 3.61
N ILE A 104 7.02 -14.48 2.68
CA ILE A 104 6.00 -13.58 2.13
C ILE A 104 5.08 -13.10 3.25
N TYR A 105 4.61 -14.02 4.11
CA TYR A 105 3.76 -13.67 5.26
C TYR A 105 4.49 -12.77 6.26
N VAL A 106 5.74 -13.10 6.62
CA VAL A 106 6.52 -12.27 7.56
C VAL A 106 6.77 -10.87 6.98
N SER A 107 7.11 -10.78 5.69
CA SER A 107 7.36 -9.51 5.01
C SER A 107 6.09 -8.67 4.91
N LEU A 108 4.94 -9.31 4.66
CA LEU A 108 3.64 -8.66 4.61
C LEU A 108 3.23 -8.12 5.97
N ILE A 109 3.33 -8.93 7.03
CA ILE A 109 2.97 -8.51 8.40
C ILE A 109 3.89 -7.38 8.86
N ALA A 110 5.20 -7.51 8.65
CA ALA A 110 6.16 -6.46 8.98
C ALA A 110 5.91 -5.17 8.18
N ALA A 111 5.58 -5.29 6.89
CA ALA A 111 5.18 -4.14 6.08
C ALA A 111 3.92 -3.48 6.68
N MET A 112 2.84 -4.24 6.92
CA MET A 112 1.59 -3.76 7.52
C MET A 112 1.83 -2.98 8.82
N VAL A 113 2.59 -3.56 9.75
CA VAL A 113 2.91 -2.89 11.02
C VAL A 113 3.73 -1.62 10.76
N GLY A 114 4.75 -1.70 9.92
CA GLY A 114 5.62 -0.56 9.60
C GLY A 114 4.87 0.60 8.93
N GLY A 115 4.02 0.33 7.94
CA GLY A 115 3.24 1.39 7.29
C GLY A 115 2.20 2.00 8.23
N ARG A 116 1.57 1.22 9.13
CA ARG A 116 0.68 1.78 10.16
C ARG A 116 1.42 2.67 11.15
N ILE A 117 2.64 2.32 11.54
CA ILE A 117 3.49 3.18 12.39
C ILE A 117 3.81 4.49 11.65
N VAL A 118 4.23 4.42 10.38
CA VAL A 118 4.55 5.60 9.57
C VAL A 118 3.32 6.48 9.38
N TRP A 119 2.17 5.88 9.05
CA TRP A 119 0.90 6.58 8.93
C TRP A 119 0.51 7.30 10.23
N GLY A 120 0.66 6.61 11.37
CA GLY A 120 0.38 7.16 12.70
C GLY A 120 1.29 8.33 13.03
N ALA A 121 2.58 8.21 12.74
CA ALA A 121 3.56 9.27 12.94
C ALA A 121 3.26 10.50 12.08
N VAL A 122 2.95 10.32 10.79
CA VAL A 122 2.59 11.44 9.90
C VAL A 122 1.30 12.12 10.36
N ARG A 123 0.28 11.35 10.77
CA ARG A 123 -0.94 11.91 11.34
C ARG A 123 -0.70 12.67 12.64
N TYR A 124 0.17 12.16 13.51
CA TYR A 124 0.53 12.84 14.75
C TYR A 124 1.19 14.20 14.45
N VAL A 125 2.08 14.27 13.46
CA VAL A 125 2.69 15.54 13.02
C VAL A 125 1.63 16.49 12.44
N MET A 126 0.67 15.99 11.66
CA MET A 126 -0.42 16.81 11.10
C MET A 126 -1.40 17.33 12.17
N LEU A 127 -1.57 16.61 13.27
CA LEU A 127 -2.35 17.07 14.41
C LEU A 127 -1.69 18.31 15.06
N LEU A 128 -0.36 18.27 15.20
CA LEU A 128 0.42 19.39 15.75
C LEU A 128 0.39 20.64 14.86
N THR A 129 0.14 20.48 13.56
CA THR A 129 0.00 21.61 12.62
C THR A 129 -1.42 22.18 12.52
N GLY A 130 -2.33 21.77 13.40
CA GLY A 130 -3.66 22.36 13.53
C GLY A 130 -4.68 21.89 12.49
N THR A 131 -4.42 20.78 11.80
CA THR A 131 -5.45 20.16 10.95
C THR A 131 -6.56 19.56 11.82
N ALA A 132 -7.83 19.77 11.45
CA ALA A 132 -9.02 19.41 12.22
C ALA A 132 -9.23 17.88 12.32
N PHE A 133 -8.34 17.19 13.03
CA PHE A 133 -8.37 15.74 13.20
C PHE A 133 -8.50 15.41 14.69
N SER A 134 -9.69 15.00 15.13
CA SER A 134 -9.88 14.60 16.54
C SER A 134 -9.20 13.26 16.84
N TRP A 135 -8.67 13.12 18.06
CA TRP A 135 -8.06 11.88 18.58
C TRP A 135 -9.00 10.67 18.46
N GLU A 136 -10.31 10.89 18.53
CA GLU A 136 -11.36 9.88 18.41
C GLU A 136 -11.49 9.31 16.99
N ILE A 137 -11.33 10.15 15.96
CA ILE A 137 -11.33 9.70 14.55
C ILE A 137 -10.05 8.91 14.26
N PHE A 138 -8.93 9.25 14.91
CA PHE A 138 -7.69 8.51 14.80
C PHE A 138 -7.83 7.07 15.33
N ILE A 139 -8.30 6.89 16.56
CA ILE A 139 -8.44 5.55 17.16
C ILE A 139 -9.49 4.71 16.43
N SER A 140 -10.63 5.29 16.05
CA SER A 140 -11.67 4.58 15.30
C SER A 140 -11.22 4.17 13.89
N SER A 141 -10.47 5.02 13.18
CA SER A 141 -9.94 4.67 11.86
C SER A 141 -8.83 3.61 11.93
N VAL A 142 -7.99 3.60 12.97
CA VAL A 142 -6.97 2.56 13.17
C VAL A 142 -7.60 1.22 13.54
N LEU A 143 -8.51 1.19 14.53
CA LEU A 143 -9.04 -0.07 15.07
C LEU A 143 -10.20 -0.64 14.24
N LEU A 144 -11.20 0.16 13.88
CA LEU A 144 -12.43 -0.35 13.23
C LEU A 144 -12.32 -0.38 11.71
N GLY A 145 -11.61 0.58 11.11
CA GLY A 145 -11.45 0.65 9.64
C GLY A 145 -10.43 -0.34 9.08
N SER A 146 -9.39 -0.67 9.84
CA SER A 146 -8.24 -1.44 9.33
C SER A 146 -8.41 -2.96 9.40
N LEU A 147 -9.24 -3.46 10.32
CA LEU A 147 -9.35 -4.90 10.58
C LEU A 147 -9.83 -5.74 9.39
N PRO A 148 -10.90 -5.37 8.67
CA PRO A 148 -11.38 -6.20 7.58
C PRO A 148 -10.43 -6.14 6.37
N GLY A 149 -9.80 -4.98 6.13
CA GLY A 149 -8.78 -4.81 5.10
C GLY A 149 -7.53 -5.65 5.36
N ILE A 150 -7.03 -5.69 6.60
CA ILE A 150 -5.87 -6.51 7.00
C ILE A 150 -6.18 -8.00 6.82
N MET A 151 -7.35 -8.46 7.28
CA MET A 151 -7.80 -9.85 7.10
C MET A 151 -7.77 -10.23 5.61
N LEU A 152 -8.30 -9.37 4.75
CA LEU A 152 -8.37 -9.63 3.32
C LEU A 152 -6.98 -9.54 2.65
N GLN A 153 -6.11 -8.64 3.10
CA GLN A 153 -4.73 -8.53 2.62
C GLN A 153 -3.89 -9.78 2.98
N ILE A 154 -4.04 -10.32 4.20
CA ILE A 154 -3.32 -11.53 4.64
C ILE A 154 -3.71 -12.75 3.81
N VAL A 155 -4.96 -12.82 3.32
CA VAL A 155 -5.41 -13.92 2.45
C VAL A 155 -5.03 -13.68 0.99
N LEU A 156 -5.35 -12.50 0.46
CA LEU A 156 -5.28 -12.21 -0.97
C LEU A 156 -3.84 -11.99 -1.46
N ILE A 157 -3.00 -11.28 -0.69
CA ILE A 157 -1.66 -10.90 -1.15
C ILE A 157 -0.74 -12.11 -1.29
N PRO A 158 -0.60 -13.02 -0.31
CA PRO A 158 0.22 -14.20 -0.48
C PRO A 158 -0.23 -15.06 -1.65
N LEU A 159 -1.55 -15.15 -1.90
CA LEU A 159 -2.13 -15.89 -3.01
C LEU A 159 -1.75 -15.28 -4.37
N LEU A 160 -1.82 -13.95 -4.49
CA LEU A 160 -1.39 -13.21 -5.68
C LEU A 160 0.13 -13.30 -5.89
N VAL A 161 0.93 -13.18 -4.83
CA VAL A 161 2.38 -13.32 -4.89
C VAL A 161 2.75 -14.75 -5.32
N MET A 162 2.15 -15.79 -4.73
CA MET A 162 2.40 -17.18 -5.16
C MET A 162 1.99 -17.41 -6.63
N ALA A 163 0.88 -16.83 -7.09
CA ALA A 163 0.47 -16.90 -8.49
C ALA A 163 1.47 -16.21 -9.43
N LEU A 164 1.94 -15.00 -9.06
CA LEU A 164 2.98 -14.27 -9.80
C LEU A 164 4.32 -15.00 -9.81
N GLN A 165 4.65 -15.74 -8.74
CA GLN A 165 5.87 -16.55 -8.65
C GLN A 165 5.79 -17.74 -9.61
N ARG A 166 4.63 -18.41 -9.67
CA ARG A 166 4.37 -19.50 -10.63
C ARG A 166 4.34 -19.01 -12.08
N ALA A 167 3.92 -17.76 -12.31
CA ALA A 167 3.93 -17.14 -13.62
C ALA A 167 5.34 -16.68 -14.08
N GLY A 168 6.39 -16.87 -13.27
CA GLY A 168 7.77 -16.46 -13.60
C GLY A 168 8.01 -14.95 -13.58
N LEU A 169 7.02 -14.14 -13.21
CA LEU A 169 7.12 -12.68 -13.24
C LEU A 169 8.01 -12.10 -12.11
N MET A 170 8.44 -12.93 -11.16
CA MET A 170 9.30 -12.57 -10.03
C MET A 170 10.75 -13.09 -10.17
N GLU A 171 11.21 -13.36 -11.39
CA GLU A 171 12.55 -13.90 -11.67
C GLU A 171 13.72 -13.07 -11.08
N ASN A 172 13.53 -11.80 -10.72
CA ASN A 172 14.64 -10.92 -10.29
C ASN A 172 14.26 -9.90 -9.21
N ALA A 173 13.50 -10.32 -8.19
CA ALA A 173 13.50 -9.65 -6.90
C ALA A 173 14.69 -10.11 -6.05
#